data_AF-A0A7C7CCS2-F1
#
_entry.id   AF-A0A7C7CCS2-F1
#
_cell.length_a   1.000
_cell.length_b   1.000
_cell.length_c   1.000
_cell.angle_alpha   90.00
_cell.angle_beta   90.00
_cell.angle_gamma   90.00
#
_symmetry.space_group_name_H-M   'P 1'
#
loop_
_entity.id
_entity.type
_entity.pdbx_description
1 polymer ?
#
loop_
_entity_poly.entity_id
_entity_poly.type
_entity_poly.pdbx_seq_one_letter_code
_entity_poly.pdbx_strand_id
1 'polypeptide(L)'
;MTITRIEVDNINCGGCMKTIENGLLRLDGVTRVDIDLEAGAVSIEATNLSRDALAAVLSGMGYPEHNSVSGIGSAAAKAKSFINGAIGKLS
;
A
#
# COMPACT_ATOMS: atom_id res chain seq x y z
N MET A 1 6.54 -7.42 -18.46
CA MET A 1 6.44 -8.14 -17.18
C MET A 1 7.30 -7.40 -16.19
N THR A 2 6.69 -6.86 -15.13
CA THR A 2 7.35 -6.01 -14.14
C THR A 2 7.01 -6.52 -12.75
N ILE A 3 8.02 -6.59 -11.89
CA ILE A 3 7.84 -6.97 -10.48
C ILE A 3 7.75 -5.69 -9.66
N THR A 4 6.65 -5.52 -8.93
CA THR A 4 6.42 -4.37 -8.07
C THR A 4 6.37 -4.83 -6.62
N ARG A 5 7.25 -4.31 -5.78
CA ARG A 5 7.25 -4.56 -4.33
C ARG A 5 6.59 -3.39 -3.61
N ILE A 6 5.61 -3.70 -2.76
CA ILE A 6 4.88 -2.74 -1.95
C ILE A 6 4.92 -3.22 -0.51
N GLU A 7 5.55 -2.44 0.36
CA GLU A 7 5.49 -2.63 1.80
C GLU A 7 4.10 -2.21 2.26
N VAL A 8 3.44 -2.99 3.10
CA VAL A 8 2.06 -2.73 3.53
C VAL A 8 1.95 -2.95 5.03
N ASP A 9 1.14 -2.10 5.66
CA ASP A 9 0.85 -2.25 7.08
C ASP A 9 -0.21 -3.31 7.34
N ASN A 10 -0.29 -3.75 8.61
CA ASN A 10 -1.41 -4.54 9.13
C ASN A 10 -1.55 -5.98 8.58
N ILE A 11 -0.47 -6.59 8.06
CA ILE A 11 -0.45 -8.03 7.79
C ILE A 11 0.06 -8.80 9.01
N ASN A 12 -0.87 -9.24 9.87
CA ASN A 12 -0.56 -9.98 11.10
C ASN A 12 -1.12 -11.41 11.15
N CYS A 13 -1.84 -11.84 10.11
CA CYS A 13 -2.55 -13.12 10.11
C CYS A 13 -2.45 -13.80 8.74
N GLY A 14 -2.21 -15.11 8.72
CA GLY A 14 -2.12 -15.89 7.48
C GLY A 14 -3.40 -15.87 6.63
N GLY A 15 -4.56 -15.56 7.24
CA GLY A 15 -5.82 -15.33 6.52
C GLY A 15 -5.84 -14.04 5.69
N CYS A 16 -5.11 -13.00 6.11
CA CYS A 16 -4.99 -11.75 5.35
C CYS A 16 -4.28 -11.98 4.02
N MET A 17 -3.26 -12.85 4.01
CA MET A 17 -2.46 -13.16 2.83
C MET A 17 -3.31 -13.66 1.66
N LYS A 18 -4.16 -14.67 1.92
CA LYS A 18 -5.05 -15.25 0.90
C LYS A 18 -6.02 -14.23 0.34
N THR A 19 -6.48 -13.29 1.15
CA THR A 19 -7.41 -12.25 0.72
C THR A 19 -6.71 -11.29 -0.25
N ILE A 20 -5.49 -10.85 0.09
CA ILE A 20 -4.66 -9.99 -0.76
C ILE A 20 -4.31 -10.68 -2.07
N GLU A 21 -3.82 -11.92 -1.99
CA GLU A 21 -3.44 -12.72 -3.15
C GLU A 21 -4.62 -12.89 -4.12
N ASN A 22 -5.79 -13.32 -3.61
CA ASN A 22 -6.99 -13.46 -4.45
C ASN A 22 -7.51 -12.12 -4.99
N GLY A 23 -7.39 -11.03 -4.23
CA GLY A 23 -7.79 -9.70 -4.66
C GLY A 23 -6.94 -9.19 -5.82
N LEU A 24 -5.62 -9.40 -5.75
CA LEU A 24 -4.67 -9.00 -6.78
C LEU A 24 -4.71 -9.91 -8.00
N LEU A 25 -4.85 -11.24 -7.83
CA LEU A 25 -4.99 -12.18 -8.95
C LEU A 25 -6.26 -11.96 -9.79
N ARG A 26 -7.25 -11.24 -9.27
CA ARG A 26 -8.44 -10.82 -10.03
C ARG A 26 -8.16 -9.68 -11.01
N LEU A 27 -7.04 -8.98 -10.87
CA LEU A 27 -6.67 -7.90 -11.78
C LEU A 27 -6.11 -8.49 -13.08
N ASP A 28 -6.64 -8.03 -14.20
CA ASP A 28 -6.14 -8.41 -15.51
C ASP A 28 -4.70 -7.91 -15.67
N GLY A 29 -3.78 -8.85 -15.88
CA GLY A 29 -2.35 -8.58 -15.98
C GLY A 29 -1.52 -9.00 -14.76
N VAL A 30 -2.12 -9.33 -13.61
CA VAL A 30 -1.37 -9.95 -12.50
C VAL A 30 -1.11 -11.42 -12.80
N THR A 31 0.15 -11.82 -12.78
CA THR A 31 0.57 -13.20 -13.06
C THR A 31 0.98 -13.93 -11.80
N ARG A 32 1.54 -13.22 -10.81
CA ARG A 32 1.97 -13.80 -9.54
C ARG A 32 1.91 -12.78 -8.42
N VAL A 33 1.64 -13.26 -7.22
CA VAL A 33 1.70 -12.49 -5.97
C VAL A 33 2.51 -13.31 -4.98
N ASP A 34 3.41 -12.65 -4.27
CA ASP A 34 4.27 -13.24 -3.24
C ASP A 34 4.22 -12.32 -2.02
N ILE A 35 3.91 -12.88 -0.85
CA ILE A 35 3.66 -12.12 0.38
C ILE A 35 4.69 -12.54 1.41
N ASP A 36 5.48 -11.56 1.84
CA ASP A 36 6.54 -11.72 2.81
C ASP A 36 6.08 -11.16 4.15
N LEU A 37 5.66 -12.06 5.06
CA LEU A 37 5.19 -11.69 6.40
C LEU A 37 6.32 -11.18 7.30
N GLU A 38 7.54 -11.69 7.11
CA GLU A 38 8.69 -11.32 7.93
C GLU A 38 9.11 -9.87 7.62
N ALA A 39 9.08 -9.49 6.34
CA ALA A 39 9.37 -8.14 5.90
C ALA A 39 8.14 -7.21 5.85
N GLY A 40 6.92 -7.75 5.98
CA GLY A 40 5.68 -6.97 5.80
C GLY A 40 5.52 -6.42 4.38
N ALA A 41 5.95 -7.17 3.36
CA ALA A 41 6.00 -6.72 1.98
C ALA A 41 5.25 -7.65 1.03
N VAL A 42 4.62 -7.08 0.01
CA VAL A 42 3.92 -7.80 -1.05
C VAL A 42 4.61 -7.54 -2.38
N SER A 43 5.10 -8.60 -3.02
CA SER A 43 5.70 -8.58 -4.34
C SER A 43 4.68 -9.05 -5.37
N ILE A 44 4.44 -8.23 -6.38
CA ILE A 44 3.37 -8.43 -7.36
C ILE A 44 4.00 -8.44 -8.74
N GLU A 45 3.91 -9.58 -9.42
CA GLU A 45 4.31 -9.71 -10.80
C GLU A 45 3.11 -9.41 -11.68
N ALA A 46 3.20 -8.30 -12.42
CA ALA A 46 2.15 -7.89 -13.33
C ALA A 46 2.68 -7.40 -14.67
N THR A 47 1.82 -7.44 -15.67
CA THR A 47 2.08 -6.91 -17.01
C THR A 47 1.14 -5.74 -17.25
N ASN A 48 1.71 -4.59 -17.61
CA ASN A 48 0.97 -3.37 -17.93
C ASN A 48 0.19 -2.74 -16.74
N LEU A 49 0.49 -3.12 -15.49
CA LEU A 49 -0.03 -2.47 -14.29
C LEU A 49 1.02 -1.56 -13.65
N SER A 50 0.57 -0.39 -13.21
CA SER A 50 1.39 0.55 -12.46
C SER A 50 1.34 0.26 -10.96
N ARG A 51 2.42 0.60 -10.24
CA ARG A 51 2.50 0.51 -8.78
C ARG A 51 1.32 1.18 -8.08
N ASP A 52 0.91 2.35 -8.56
CA ASP A 52 -0.20 3.13 -7.99
C ASP A 52 -1.54 2.38 -8.06
N ALA A 53 -1.83 1.73 -9.19
CA ALA A 53 -3.03 0.91 -9.34
C ALA A 53 -3.06 -0.27 -8.36
N LEU A 54 -1.91 -0.93 -8.16
CA LEU A 54 -1.77 -2.02 -7.20
C LEU A 54 -1.93 -1.52 -5.75
N ALA A 55 -1.30 -0.39 -5.42
CA ALA A 55 -1.40 0.24 -4.10
C ALA A 55 -2.83 0.72 -3.78
N ALA A 56 -3.56 1.23 -4.78
CA ALA A 56 -4.96 1.63 -4.64
C ALA A 56 -5.86 0.43 -4.32
N VAL A 57 -5.64 -0.70 -4.99
CA VAL A 57 -6.39 -1.94 -4.72
C VAL A 57 -6.08 -2.47 -3.32
N LEU A 58 -4.80 -2.52 -2.94
CA LEU A 58 -4.37 -2.90 -1.58
C LEU A 58 -4.99 -1.99 -0.51
N SER A 59 -4.96 -0.67 -0.71
CA SER A 59 -5.57 0.31 0.18
C SER A 59 -7.09 0.14 0.28
N GLY A 60 -7.76 -0.13 -0.85
CA GLY A 60 -9.20 -0.42 -0.88
C GLY A 60 -9.59 -1.70 -0.13
N MET A 61 -8.66 -2.65 0.00
CA MET A 61 -8.82 -3.88 0.80
C MET A 61 -8.46 -3.68 2.28
N GLY A 62 -7.97 -2.50 2.68
CA GLY A 62 -7.56 -2.22 4.06
C GLY A 62 -6.08 -2.50 4.36
N TYR A 63 -5.26 -2.65 3.33
CA TYR A 63 -3.80 -2.84 3.42
C TYR A 63 -3.08 -1.65 2.76
N PRO A 64 -3.07 -0.46 3.40
CA PRO A 64 -2.39 0.70 2.85
C PRO A 64 -0.88 0.45 2.76
N GLU A 65 -0.23 1.10 1.78
CA GLU A 65 1.22 0.98 1.66
C GLU A 65 1.95 1.67 2.82
N HIS A 66 2.92 0.95 3.38
CA HIS A 66 3.80 1.42 4.44
C HIS A 66 4.85 2.33 3.79
N ASN A 67 4.58 3.63 3.81
CA ASN A 67 5.53 4.70 3.48
C ASN A 67 6.18 4.58 2.08
N SER A 68 5.47 4.99 1.04
CA SER A 68 5.91 5.14 -0.36
C SER A 68 7.03 6.18 -0.56
N VAL A 69 8.16 6.04 0.13
CA VAL A 69 9.34 6.89 0.00
C VAL A 69 10.46 6.18 -0.76
N SER A 70 10.13 5.26 -1.66
CA SER A 70 11.09 4.72 -2.64
C SER A 70 11.02 5.51 -3.93
N GLY A 71 11.36 6.79 -3.81
CA GLY A 71 11.54 7.76 -4.88
C GLY A 71 12.13 8.99 -4.22
N ILE A 72 13.45 9.10 -4.23
CA ILE A 72 14.27 10.22 -3.72
C ILE A 72 13.50 11.55 -3.85
N GLY A 73 13.01 12.11 -2.73
CA GLY A 73 12.31 13.41 -2.75
C GLY A 73 11.32 13.77 -1.63
N SER A 74 10.98 12.89 -0.69
CA SER A 74 9.88 13.16 0.26
C SER A 74 10.31 13.55 1.67
N ALA A 75 11.11 14.62 1.78
CA ALA A 75 11.14 15.48 2.97
C ALA A 75 9.90 16.43 3.05
N ALA A 76 8.89 16.26 2.18
CA ALA A 76 7.84 17.27 1.96
C ALA A 76 6.38 16.83 2.26
N ALA A 77 6.09 15.57 2.61
CA ALA A 77 4.70 15.09 2.70
C ALA A 77 4.17 14.77 4.12
N LYS A 78 4.83 15.25 5.18
CA LYS A 78 4.30 15.19 6.58
C LYS A 78 3.71 16.52 7.05
N ALA A 79 3.03 17.26 6.19
CA ALA A 79 2.42 18.56 6.52
C ALA A 79 0.90 18.61 6.25
N LYS A 80 0.12 17.63 6.74
CA LYS A 80 -1.35 17.74 6.67
C LYS A 80 -2.13 17.28 7.90
N SER A 81 -1.53 17.40 9.10
CA SER A 81 -2.25 17.12 10.36
C SER A 81 -1.88 18.07 11.51
N PHE A 82 -1.84 19.38 11.27
CA PHE A 82 -1.66 20.37 12.35
C PHE A 82 -2.68 21.52 12.35
N ILE A 83 -3.77 21.43 11.58
CA ILE A 83 -4.76 22.51 11.53
C ILE A 83 -6.17 21.92 11.54
N ASN A 84 -6.64 21.48 12.71
CA ASN A 84 -8.06 21.59 13.06
C ASN A 84 -8.32 21.52 14.57
N GLY A 85 -7.66 22.36 15.37
CA GLY A 85 -7.86 22.35 16.83
C GLY A 85 -7.67 23.69 17.54
N ALA A 86 -7.69 24.83 16.84
CA ALA A 86 -7.45 26.12 17.49
C ALA A 86 -8.27 27.25 16.86
N ILE A 87 -9.60 27.23 17.03
CA ILE A 87 -10.43 28.43 16.94
C ILE A 87 -11.58 28.27 17.93
N GLY A 88 -11.59 29.09 19.00
CA GLY A 88 -12.78 29.23 19.84
C GLY A 88 -12.52 29.42 21.33
N LYS A 89 -11.78 30.46 21.72
CA LYS A 89 -11.97 31.09 23.03
C LYS A 89 -11.42 32.51 23.04
N LEU A 90 -12.23 33.40 22.46
CA LEU A 90 -12.26 34.81 22.82
C LEU A 90 -13.14 34.90 24.06
N SER A 91 -12.58 35.31 25.19
CA SER A 91 -13.27 35.84 26.37
C SER A 91 -12.32 36.82 27.04
#